data_AF-A0A537S2N4-F1
#
_entry.id   AF-A0A537S2N4-F1
#
_cell.length_a   1.000
_cell.length_b   1.000
_cell.length_c   1.000
_cell.angle_alpha   90.00
_cell.angle_beta   90.00
_cell.angle_gamma   90.00
#
_symmetry.space_group_name_H-M   'P 1'
#
loop_
_entity.id
_entity.type
_entity.pdbx_description
1 polymer ?
#
loop_
_entity_poly.entity_id
_entity_poly.type
_entity_poly.pdbx_seq_one_letter_code
_entity_poly.pdbx_strand_id
1 'polypeptide(L)'
;MSRRPLRIAIVGGGIGGLTAALSLRQAGFEADIYEQAPALTHIGGGINMGPNAARVLIRLGLGEGLLREGVRPASTHQRRWDDGRTLQRAPLNPQCEELYGAPHVTIHRADLLAVISSGLPPERIHLGHRLLGFSDKGGHVEAWFDNGVRIDADMLVGADGIHSAVRAILFGEEAPKFAGCVAYRGLVPIERLADLELSVVSPGSGRAAISCITSCR
;
A
#
# COMPACT_ATOMS: atom_id res chain seq x y z
N MET A 1 31.58 12.37 -18.69
CA MET A 1 30.90 13.16 -17.64
C MET A 1 29.81 12.29 -17.05
N SER A 2 29.93 11.85 -15.79
CA SER A 2 28.85 11.12 -15.11
C SER A 2 27.69 12.09 -14.89
N ARG A 3 26.53 11.79 -15.46
CA ARG A 3 25.32 12.61 -15.31
C ARG A 3 24.85 12.45 -13.85
N ARG A 4 24.59 13.56 -13.14
CA ARG A 4 24.05 13.47 -11.76
C ARG A 4 22.75 12.63 -11.76
N PRO A 5 22.44 11.89 -10.69
CA PRO A 5 21.14 11.24 -10.55
C PRO A 5 20.01 12.27 -10.66
N LEU A 6 18.93 11.93 -11.39
CA LEU A 6 17.74 12.79 -11.41
C LEU A 6 17.05 12.74 -10.04
N ARG A 7 16.61 13.91 -9.58
CA ARG A 7 15.87 14.10 -8.32
C ARG A 7 14.38 14.09 -8.61
N ILE A 8 13.65 13.22 -7.94
CA ILE A 8 12.22 12.99 -8.13
C ILE A 8 11.50 13.25 -6.81
N ALA A 9 10.58 14.21 -6.82
CA ALA A 9 9.68 14.46 -5.69
C ALA A 9 8.43 13.59 -5.83
N ILE A 10 8.12 12.80 -4.81
CA ILE A 10 6.91 11.98 -4.77
C ILE A 10 5.96 12.57 -3.72
N VAL A 11 4.78 13.00 -4.15
CA VAL A 11 3.77 13.57 -3.26
C VAL A 11 2.85 12.45 -2.80
N GLY A 12 2.90 12.11 -1.52
CA GLY A 12 2.13 11.03 -0.89
C GLY A 12 3.02 9.87 -0.37
N GLY A 13 2.96 9.61 0.92
CA GLY A 13 3.67 8.56 1.66
C GLY A 13 2.84 7.30 1.91
N GLY A 14 1.81 7.04 1.10
CA GLY A 14 1.09 5.77 1.13
C GLY A 14 1.87 4.62 0.47
N ILE A 15 1.27 3.42 0.45
CA ILE A 15 1.84 2.21 -0.19
C ILE A 15 2.37 2.50 -1.60
N GLY A 16 1.60 3.22 -2.42
CA GLY A 16 1.98 3.56 -3.79
C GLY A 16 3.22 4.44 -3.87
N GLY A 17 3.25 5.56 -3.13
CA GLY A 17 4.37 6.50 -3.14
C GLY A 17 5.66 5.90 -2.56
N LEU A 18 5.57 5.17 -1.45
CA LEU A 18 6.73 4.48 -0.86
C LEU A 18 7.30 3.40 -1.80
N THR A 19 6.43 2.61 -2.44
CA THR A 19 6.87 1.59 -3.40
C THR A 19 7.48 2.22 -4.65
N ALA A 20 6.95 3.36 -5.11
CA ALA A 20 7.50 4.12 -6.22
C ALA A 20 8.89 4.68 -5.87
N ALA A 21 9.06 5.28 -4.70
CA ALA A 21 10.36 5.74 -4.21
C ALA A 21 11.40 4.62 -4.20
N LEU A 22 11.05 3.46 -3.62
CA LEU A 22 11.96 2.30 -3.61
C LEU A 22 12.35 1.85 -5.01
N SER A 23 11.38 1.72 -5.91
CA SER A 23 11.61 1.27 -7.28
C SER A 23 12.52 2.25 -8.04
N LEU A 24 12.28 3.55 -7.91
CA LEU A 24 13.09 4.60 -8.52
C LEU A 24 14.52 4.62 -7.97
N ARG A 25 14.68 4.44 -6.66
CA ARG A 25 16.01 4.36 -6.03
C ARG A 25 16.77 3.11 -6.46
N GLN A 26 16.11 1.96 -6.58
CA GLN A 26 16.73 0.75 -7.11
C GLN A 26 17.18 0.93 -8.58
N ALA A 27 16.49 1.78 -9.34
CA ALA A 27 16.88 2.17 -10.70
C ALA A 27 17.98 3.25 -10.77
N GLY A 28 18.48 3.74 -9.62
CA GLY A 28 19.58 4.71 -9.55
C GLY A 28 19.15 6.18 -9.52
N PHE A 29 17.86 6.47 -9.32
CA PHE A 29 17.37 7.85 -9.15
C PHE A 29 17.38 8.29 -7.68
N GLU A 30 17.43 9.59 -7.45
CA GLU A 30 17.16 10.17 -6.13
C GLU A 30 15.66 10.42 -6.01
N ALA A 31 15.00 9.71 -5.10
CA ALA A 31 13.58 9.91 -4.81
C ALA A 31 13.39 10.30 -3.35
N ASP A 32 12.62 11.37 -3.15
CA ASP A 32 12.21 11.93 -1.85
C ASP A 32 10.68 11.99 -1.79
N ILE A 33 10.11 11.56 -0.67
CA ILE A 33 8.66 11.49 -0.43
C ILE A 33 8.24 12.68 0.42
N TYR A 34 7.14 13.31 0.04
CA TYR A 34 6.51 14.40 0.79
C TYR A 34 5.09 13.98 1.16
N GLU A 35 4.85 13.75 2.45
CA GLU A 35 3.60 13.23 3.00
C GLU A 35 2.94 14.29 3.88
N GLN A 36 1.64 14.51 3.68
CA GLN A 36 0.86 15.51 4.43
C GLN A 36 0.72 15.15 5.92
N ALA A 37 0.64 13.87 6.27
CA ALA A 37 0.48 13.42 7.63
C ALA A 37 1.77 13.63 8.46
N PRO A 38 1.64 13.91 9.77
CA PRO A 38 2.81 14.04 10.65
C PRO A 38 3.48 12.70 10.98
N ALA A 39 2.87 11.58 10.57
CA ALA A 39 3.41 10.24 10.75
C ALA A 39 2.88 9.29 9.67
N LEU A 40 3.70 8.32 9.25
CA LEU A 40 3.27 7.22 8.40
C LEU A 40 2.34 6.29 9.19
N THR A 41 1.03 6.57 9.10
CA THR A 41 0.01 5.78 9.78
C THR A 41 -1.08 5.39 8.80
N HIS A 42 -1.67 4.23 9.04
CA HIS A 42 -2.84 3.79 8.31
C HIS A 42 -3.90 3.30 9.28
N ILE A 43 -5.12 3.76 9.05
CA ILE A 43 -6.29 3.28 9.78
C ILE A 43 -6.79 2.01 9.10
N GLY A 44 -6.71 0.91 9.85
CA GLY A 44 -7.62 -0.20 9.76
C GLY A 44 -7.32 -1.30 8.73
N GLY A 45 -7.61 -2.53 9.17
CA GLY A 45 -7.90 -3.70 8.34
C GLY A 45 -6.69 -4.33 7.65
N GLY A 46 -6.90 -5.56 7.20
CA GLY A 46 -5.95 -6.21 6.31
C GLY A 46 -6.16 -5.87 4.85
N ILE A 47 -5.12 -6.18 4.08
CA ILE A 47 -5.13 -6.15 2.63
C ILE A 47 -4.65 -7.50 2.13
N ASN A 48 -5.31 -8.00 1.08
CA ASN A 48 -4.88 -9.19 0.36
C ASN A 48 -3.98 -8.76 -0.79
N MET A 49 -2.81 -9.37 -0.87
CA MET A 49 -1.79 -9.13 -1.87
C MET A 49 -1.62 -10.41 -2.69
N GLY A 50 -2.03 -10.35 -3.96
CA GLY A 50 -1.80 -11.43 -4.90
C GLY A 50 -0.33 -11.56 -5.30
N PRO A 51 0.05 -12.67 -5.96
CA PRO A 51 1.42 -12.94 -6.44
C PRO A 51 2.00 -11.85 -7.35
N ASN A 52 1.14 -11.13 -8.05
CA ASN A 52 1.50 -10.00 -8.91
C ASN A 52 2.08 -8.81 -8.13
N ALA A 53 1.56 -8.54 -6.92
CA ALA A 53 2.07 -7.47 -6.07
C ALA A 53 3.17 -7.98 -5.12
N ALA A 54 3.04 -9.19 -4.57
CA ALA A 54 4.05 -9.77 -3.68
C ALA A 54 5.41 -9.91 -4.36
N ARG A 55 5.45 -10.31 -5.65
CA ARG A 55 6.71 -10.40 -6.42
C ARG A 55 7.44 -9.06 -6.53
N VAL A 56 6.71 -7.94 -6.54
CA VAL A 56 7.33 -6.60 -6.64
C VAL A 56 8.08 -6.30 -5.37
N LEU A 57 7.45 -6.50 -4.21
CA LEU A 57 8.11 -6.29 -2.91
C LEU A 57 9.28 -7.25 -2.69
N ILE A 58 9.16 -8.50 -3.14
CA ILE A 58 10.28 -9.47 -3.11
C ILE A 58 11.47 -8.96 -3.94
N ARG A 59 11.23 -8.45 -5.15
CA ARG A 59 12.29 -7.88 -6.01
C ARG A 59 12.91 -6.59 -5.46
N LEU A 60 12.14 -5.84 -4.67
CA LEU A 60 12.63 -4.69 -3.90
C LEU A 60 13.40 -5.09 -2.63
N GLY A 61 13.62 -6.39 -2.39
CA GLY A 61 14.36 -6.89 -1.23
C GLY A 61 13.54 -6.97 0.06
N LEU A 62 12.24 -6.74 -0.01
CA LEU A 62 11.34 -6.70 1.16
C LEU A 62 10.65 -8.05 1.44
N GLY A 63 11.06 -9.12 0.76
CA GLY A 63 10.43 -10.44 0.85
C GLY A 63 10.40 -10.99 2.27
N GLU A 64 11.50 -10.95 3.01
CA GLU A 64 11.54 -11.46 4.39
C GLU A 64 10.61 -10.68 5.33
N GLY A 65 10.62 -9.34 5.25
CA GLY A 65 9.72 -8.50 6.03
C GLY A 65 8.25 -8.79 5.71
N LEU A 66 7.92 -8.93 4.43
CA LEU A 66 6.57 -9.27 3.96
C LEU A 66 6.11 -10.64 4.50
N LEU A 67 6.98 -11.64 4.48
CA LEU A 67 6.65 -13.00 4.93
C LEU A 67 6.60 -13.13 6.46
N ARG A 68 7.37 -12.30 7.18
CA ARG A 68 7.38 -12.26 8.64
C ARG A 68 6.12 -11.62 9.22
N GLU A 69 5.68 -10.51 8.62
CA GLU A 69 4.52 -9.75 9.10
C GLU A 69 3.19 -10.19 8.45
N GLY A 70 3.26 -10.87 7.29
CA GLY A 70 2.12 -11.33 6.53
C GLY A 70 1.69 -12.77 6.81
N VAL A 71 0.41 -13.05 6.62
CA VAL A 71 -0.18 -14.38 6.66
C VAL A 71 -0.24 -14.95 5.24
N ARG A 72 0.16 -16.21 5.07
CA ARG A 72 0.04 -16.94 3.79
C ARG A 72 -1.15 -17.91 3.83
N PRO A 73 -2.37 -17.48 3.44
CA PRO A 73 -3.54 -18.34 3.51
C PRO A 73 -3.37 -19.56 2.60
N ALA A 74 -3.79 -20.74 3.07
CA ALA A 74 -3.81 -21.96 2.24
C ALA A 74 -4.94 -21.95 1.20
N SER A 75 -6.04 -21.25 1.45
CA SER A 75 -7.19 -21.17 0.55
C SER A 75 -8.10 -20.00 0.89
N THR A 76 -8.86 -19.53 -0.09
CA THR A 76 -10.04 -18.67 0.12
C THR A 76 -11.31 -19.51 0.16
N HIS A 77 -12.27 -19.05 0.96
CA HIS A 77 -13.60 -19.64 1.04
C HIS A 77 -14.62 -18.55 0.72
N GLN A 78 -15.52 -18.85 -0.22
CA GLN A 78 -16.74 -18.10 -0.40
C GLN A 78 -17.85 -18.88 0.27
N ARG A 79 -18.49 -18.26 1.26
CA ARG A 79 -19.59 -18.86 2.03
C ARG A 79 -20.87 -18.08 1.75
N ARG A 80 -21.98 -18.80 1.72
CA ARG A 80 -23.30 -18.18 1.62
C ARG A 80 -23.63 -17.47 2.92
N TRP A 81 -24.27 -16.31 2.82
CA TRP A 81 -24.51 -15.43 3.97
C TRP A 81 -25.64 -15.92 4.89
N ASP A 82 -26.62 -16.66 4.36
CA ASP A 82 -27.83 -17.06 5.09
C ASP A 82 -27.63 -18.33 5.94
N ASP A 83 -26.94 -19.34 5.39
CA ASP A 83 -26.76 -20.66 5.97
C ASP A 83 -25.28 -21.00 6.26
N GLY A 84 -24.34 -20.12 5.89
CA GLY A 84 -22.91 -20.27 6.14
C GLY A 84 -22.22 -21.35 5.28
N ARG A 85 -22.94 -22.03 4.37
CA ARG A 85 -22.36 -23.14 3.60
C ARG A 85 -21.30 -22.65 2.63
N THR A 86 -20.25 -23.44 2.45
CA THR A 86 -19.19 -23.15 1.48
C THR A 86 -19.74 -23.31 0.06
N LEU A 87 -19.73 -22.21 -0.70
CA LEU A 87 -20.08 -22.19 -2.13
C LEU A 87 -18.86 -22.50 -3.00
N GLN A 88 -17.70 -21.99 -2.60
CA GLN A 88 -16.44 -22.20 -3.31
C GLN A 88 -15.28 -22.25 -2.32
N ARG A 89 -14.33 -23.15 -2.59
CA ARG A 89 -13.00 -23.14 -2.00
C ARG A 89 -11.96 -23.07 -3.10
N ALA A 90 -11.08 -22.07 -3.06
CA ALA A 90 -9.96 -21.95 -3.99
C ALA A 90 -8.64 -22.02 -3.21
N PRO A 91 -7.78 -23.03 -3.45
CA PRO A 91 -6.47 -23.07 -2.82
C PRO A 91 -5.59 -21.90 -3.28
N LEU A 92 -4.71 -21.45 -2.40
CA LEU A 92 -3.81 -20.31 -2.63
C LEU A 92 -2.37 -20.75 -2.48
N ASN A 93 -1.83 -20.89 -1.27
CA ASN A 93 -0.45 -21.32 -1.07
C ASN A 93 -0.41 -22.83 -0.73
N PRO A 94 0.54 -23.62 -1.27
CA PRO A 94 1.71 -23.23 -2.08
C PRO A 94 1.45 -23.03 -3.59
N GLN A 95 0.26 -23.34 -4.11
CA GLN A 95 -0.04 -23.31 -5.55
C GLN A 95 0.26 -21.97 -6.23
N CYS A 96 0.03 -20.84 -5.55
CA CYS A 96 0.35 -19.50 -6.04
C CYS A 96 1.86 -19.33 -6.24
N GLU A 97 2.67 -19.86 -5.31
CA GLU A 97 4.13 -19.82 -5.42
C GLU A 97 4.59 -20.68 -6.61
N GLU A 98 4.04 -21.89 -6.75
CA GLU A 98 4.36 -22.81 -7.85
C GLU A 98 3.99 -22.25 -9.24
N LEU A 99 2.80 -21.67 -9.38
CA LEU A 99 2.28 -21.17 -10.65
C LEU A 99 2.82 -19.79 -11.04
N TYR A 100 3.05 -18.92 -10.05
CA TYR A 100 3.31 -17.50 -10.29
C TYR A 100 4.64 -16.99 -9.75
N GLY A 101 5.44 -17.87 -9.13
CA GLY A 101 6.76 -17.55 -8.56
C GLY A 101 6.70 -16.62 -7.34
N ALA A 102 5.53 -16.43 -6.75
CA ALA A 102 5.33 -15.57 -5.58
C ALA A 102 4.05 -15.97 -4.80
N PRO A 103 4.01 -15.77 -3.48
CA PRO A 103 2.88 -16.17 -2.66
C PRO A 103 1.69 -15.22 -2.77
N HIS A 104 0.53 -15.70 -2.33
CA HIS A 104 -0.55 -14.83 -1.88
C HIS A 104 -0.33 -14.48 -0.40
N VAL A 105 -0.36 -13.19 -0.06
CA VAL A 105 -0.11 -12.71 1.31
C VAL A 105 -1.26 -11.83 1.78
N THR A 106 -1.79 -12.09 2.95
CA THR A 106 -2.72 -11.22 3.66
C THR A 106 -1.97 -10.53 4.79
N ILE A 107 -1.97 -9.20 4.83
CA ILE A 107 -1.17 -8.44 5.79
C ILE A 107 -1.96 -7.23 6.32
N HIS A 108 -1.72 -6.85 7.57
CA HIS A 108 -2.29 -5.61 8.12
C HIS A 108 -1.71 -4.39 7.40
N ARG A 109 -2.53 -3.41 7.03
CA ARG A 109 -2.04 -2.27 6.23
C ARG A 109 -0.93 -1.46 6.91
N ALA A 110 -0.99 -1.32 8.24
CA ALA A 110 0.07 -0.63 8.98
C ALA A 110 1.39 -1.41 8.93
N ASP A 111 1.33 -2.74 9.05
CA ASP A 111 2.52 -3.60 8.99
C ASP A 111 3.12 -3.61 7.58
N LEU A 112 2.27 -3.64 6.54
CA LEU A 112 2.73 -3.49 5.16
C LEU A 112 3.41 -2.13 4.93
N LEU A 113 2.82 -1.04 5.44
CA LEU A 113 3.43 0.28 5.32
C LEU A 113 4.79 0.33 6.03
N ALA A 114 4.88 -0.24 7.24
CA ALA A 114 6.12 -0.36 7.99
C ALA A 114 7.18 -1.16 7.20
N VAL A 115 6.81 -2.32 6.64
CA VAL A 115 7.71 -3.15 5.80
C VAL A 115 8.23 -2.34 4.61
N ILE A 116 7.36 -1.65 3.87
CA ILE A 116 7.78 -0.86 2.70
C ILE A 116 8.66 0.32 3.14
N SER A 117 8.26 1.07 4.17
CA SER A 117 9.02 2.21 4.66
C SER A 117 10.40 1.82 5.19
N SER A 118 10.56 0.60 5.73
CA SER A 118 11.84 0.10 6.25
C SER A 118 12.92 -0.06 5.17
N GLY A 119 12.53 -0.12 3.89
CA GLY A 119 13.48 -0.15 2.77
C GLY A 119 14.04 1.23 2.41
N LEU A 120 13.55 2.31 3.02
CA LEU A 120 13.94 3.69 2.71
C LEU A 120 14.66 4.33 3.89
N PRO A 121 15.72 5.14 3.65
CA PRO A 121 16.29 5.97 4.69
C PRO A 121 15.25 6.98 5.21
N PRO A 122 15.10 7.17 6.54
CA PRO A 122 14.12 8.09 7.11
C PRO A 122 14.24 9.53 6.59
N GLU A 123 15.44 9.96 6.22
CA GLU A 123 15.74 11.30 5.70
C GLU A 123 15.14 11.56 4.31
N ARG A 124 14.63 10.51 3.65
CA ARG A 124 13.93 10.57 2.36
C ARG A 124 12.41 10.66 2.51
N ILE A 125 11.91 10.69 3.73
CA ILE A 125 10.48 10.74 4.04
C ILE A 125 10.20 12.03 4.82
N HIS A 126 9.72 13.03 4.10
CA HIS A 126 9.39 14.35 4.61
C HIS A 126 7.92 14.39 5.03
N LEU A 127 7.68 14.25 6.33
CA LEU A 127 6.33 14.27 6.94
C LEU A 127 5.84 15.72 7.16
N GLY A 128 4.53 15.92 7.27
CA GLY A 128 3.94 17.26 7.47
C GLY A 128 4.13 18.19 6.27
N HIS A 129 4.13 17.64 5.05
CA HIS A 129 4.29 18.35 3.78
C HIS A 129 3.04 18.16 2.91
N ARG A 130 1.98 18.94 3.18
CA ARG A 130 0.79 18.91 2.33
C ARG A 130 1.02 19.81 1.12
N LEU A 131 0.99 19.22 -0.07
CA LEU A 131 1.17 19.97 -1.31
C LEU A 131 0.05 20.99 -1.50
N LEU A 132 0.41 22.24 -1.76
CA LEU A 132 -0.51 23.31 -2.14
C LEU A 132 -0.46 23.62 -3.64
N GLY A 133 0.68 23.40 -4.28
CA GLY A 133 0.83 23.63 -5.70
C GLY A 133 2.23 23.31 -6.21
N PHE A 134 2.35 23.30 -7.54
CA PHE A 134 3.63 23.19 -8.23
C PHE A 134 3.60 23.95 -9.55
N SER A 135 4.77 24.26 -10.08
CA SER A 135 4.95 24.86 -11.40
C SER A 135 6.00 24.07 -12.17
N ASP A 136 5.61 23.57 -13.34
CA ASP A 136 6.55 23.05 -14.33
C ASP A 136 7.32 24.23 -14.97
N LYS A 137 8.65 24.18 -14.89
CA LYS A 137 9.57 25.16 -15.49
C LYS A 137 10.30 24.55 -16.70
N GLY A 138 9.83 23.42 -17.22
CA GLY A 138 10.37 22.66 -18.35
C GLY A 138 11.55 21.75 -17.97
N GLY A 139 12.58 22.31 -17.33
CA GLY A 139 13.77 21.55 -16.89
C GLY A 139 13.71 21.05 -15.45
N HIS A 140 12.76 21.56 -14.65
CA HIS A 140 12.54 21.21 -13.26
C HIS A 140 11.11 21.61 -12.85
N VAL A 141 10.69 21.12 -11.70
CA VAL A 141 9.42 21.42 -11.05
C VAL A 141 9.70 22.08 -9.70
N GLU A 142 9.14 23.27 -9.50
CA GLU A 142 9.08 23.92 -8.18
C GLU A 142 7.75 23.52 -7.51
N ALA A 143 7.79 22.98 -6.29
CA ALA A 143 6.60 22.63 -5.52
C ALA A 143 6.61 23.32 -4.14
N TRP A 144 5.42 23.66 -3.63
CA TRP A 144 5.27 24.34 -2.34
C TRP A 144 4.20 23.70 -1.47
N PHE A 145 4.45 23.73 -0.16
CA PHE A 145 3.68 23.03 0.86
C PHE A 145 3.06 23.99 1.87
N ASP A 146 2.08 23.50 2.64
CA ASP A 146 1.34 24.28 3.64
C ASP A 146 2.19 24.76 4.83
N ASN A 147 3.30 24.07 5.10
CA ASN A 147 4.30 24.45 6.08
C ASN A 147 5.25 25.59 5.62
N GLY A 148 5.04 26.13 4.40
CA GLY A 148 5.86 27.20 3.83
C GLY A 148 7.13 26.73 3.12
N VAL A 149 7.44 25.43 3.15
CA VAL A 149 8.59 24.85 2.46
C VAL A 149 8.36 24.87 0.94
N ARG A 150 9.45 25.12 0.21
CA ARG A 150 9.53 24.98 -1.24
C ARG A 150 10.65 24.04 -1.61
N ILE A 151 10.46 23.27 -2.68
CA ILE A 151 11.45 22.34 -3.21
C ILE A 151 11.59 22.47 -4.72
N ASP A 152 12.76 22.08 -5.22
CA ASP A 152 13.04 21.89 -6.64
C ASP A 152 13.38 20.43 -6.93
N ALA A 153 12.69 19.84 -7.89
CA ALA A 153 12.95 18.49 -8.38
C ALA A 153 13.03 18.45 -9.91
N ASP A 154 13.74 17.48 -10.49
CA ASP A 154 13.76 17.31 -11.94
C ASP A 154 12.41 16.75 -12.43
N MET A 155 11.68 16.01 -11.58
CA MET A 155 10.34 15.49 -11.84
C MET A 155 9.48 15.44 -10.58
N LEU A 156 8.15 15.51 -10.74
CA LEU A 156 7.18 15.31 -9.66
C LEU A 156 6.23 14.15 -10.00
N VAL A 157 6.01 13.27 -9.03
CA VAL A 157 5.08 12.14 -9.12
C VAL A 157 3.94 12.36 -8.12
N GLY A 158 2.71 12.44 -8.61
CA GLY A 158 1.50 12.46 -7.77
C GLY A 158 1.12 11.06 -7.33
N ALA A 159 1.27 10.77 -6.03
CA ALA A 159 0.88 9.53 -5.36
C ALA A 159 0.01 9.81 -4.11
N ASP A 160 -0.73 10.91 -4.15
CA ASP A 160 -1.48 11.55 -3.05
C ASP A 160 -2.96 11.10 -2.95
N GLY A 161 -3.26 9.94 -3.54
CA GLY A 161 -4.50 9.19 -3.29
C GLY A 161 -5.76 9.71 -3.98
N ILE A 162 -6.91 9.28 -3.47
CA ILE A 162 -8.24 9.56 -4.07
C ILE A 162 -8.57 11.06 -4.09
N HIS A 163 -8.06 11.85 -3.14
CA HIS A 163 -8.25 13.31 -3.06
C HIS A 163 -7.03 14.08 -3.58
N SER A 164 -6.35 13.54 -4.61
CA SER A 164 -5.11 14.07 -5.16
C SER A 164 -5.19 15.56 -5.53
N ALA A 165 -4.33 16.37 -4.90
CA ALA A 165 -4.08 17.75 -5.27
C ALA A 165 -3.31 17.83 -6.60
N VAL A 166 -2.39 16.89 -6.86
CA VAL A 166 -1.65 16.85 -8.13
C VAL A 166 -2.61 16.69 -9.31
N ARG A 167 -3.58 15.76 -9.20
CA ARG A 167 -4.61 15.56 -10.23
C ARG A 167 -5.45 16.82 -10.43
N ALA A 168 -5.88 17.45 -9.34
CA ALA A 168 -6.69 18.67 -9.39
C ALA A 168 -5.96 19.83 -10.09
N ILE A 169 -4.66 20.02 -9.83
CA ILE A 169 -3.85 21.06 -10.47
C ILE A 169 -3.70 20.83 -11.99
N LEU A 170 -3.49 19.58 -12.41
CA LEU A 170 -3.26 19.25 -13.82
C LEU A 170 -4.55 19.25 -14.66
N PHE A 171 -5.65 18.77 -14.10
CA PHE A 171 -6.84 18.42 -14.87
C PHE A 171 -8.12 19.10 -14.36
N GLY A 172 -8.05 19.88 -13.27
CA GLY A 172 -9.19 20.47 -12.60
C GLY A 172 -9.81 19.54 -11.55
N GLU A 173 -10.74 20.11 -10.78
CA GLU A 173 -11.44 19.40 -9.71
C GLU A 173 -12.34 18.28 -10.25
N GLU A 174 -12.20 17.08 -9.68
CA GLU A 174 -13.05 15.93 -9.98
C GLU A 174 -13.48 15.22 -8.69
N ALA A 175 -14.79 15.07 -8.52
CA ALA A 175 -15.36 14.39 -7.37
C ALA A 175 -15.40 12.86 -7.59
N PRO A 176 -14.97 12.05 -6.60
CA PRO A 176 -15.15 10.61 -6.67
C PRO A 176 -16.61 10.21 -6.83
N LYS A 177 -16.87 9.21 -7.68
CA LYS A 177 -18.21 8.64 -7.86
C LYS A 177 -18.46 7.55 -6.83
N PHE A 178 -19.54 7.68 -6.07
CA PHE A 178 -19.92 6.66 -5.10
C PHE A 178 -20.32 5.36 -5.81
N ALA A 179 -19.74 4.24 -5.39
CA ALA A 179 -19.93 2.94 -6.04
C ALA A 179 -21.26 2.24 -5.68
N GLY A 180 -22.12 2.86 -4.86
CA GLY A 180 -23.37 2.24 -4.38
C GLY A 180 -23.19 1.30 -3.19
N CYS A 181 -21.96 1.16 -2.67
CA CYS A 181 -21.65 0.23 -1.59
C CYS A 181 -20.79 0.84 -0.48
N VAL A 182 -20.96 0.33 0.73
CA VAL A 182 -20.20 0.69 1.93
C VAL A 182 -19.47 -0.55 2.44
N ALA A 183 -18.18 -0.41 2.71
CA ALA A 183 -17.36 -1.48 3.27
C ALA A 183 -17.07 -1.19 4.76
N TYR A 184 -17.51 -2.10 5.62
CA TYR A 184 -17.16 -2.14 7.04
C TYR A 184 -15.98 -3.08 7.25
N ARG A 185 -15.02 -2.67 8.09
CA ARG A 185 -13.83 -3.45 8.40
C ARG A 185 -13.67 -3.63 9.89
N GLY A 186 -13.29 -4.82 10.30
CA GLY A 186 -12.98 -5.15 11.68
C GLY A 186 -11.85 -6.17 11.76
N LEU A 187 -11.14 -6.14 12.89
CA LEU A 187 -10.16 -7.14 13.27
C LEU A 187 -10.67 -7.81 14.54
N VAL A 188 -10.71 -9.13 14.53
CA VAL A 188 -11.13 -9.94 15.69
C VAL A 188 -10.01 -10.93 16.01
N PRO A 189 -9.56 -11.03 17.27
CA PRO A 189 -8.60 -12.04 17.70
C PRO A 189 -9.04 -13.44 17.23
N ILE A 190 -8.11 -14.22 16.69
CA ILE A 190 -8.45 -15.49 16.04
C ILE A 190 -9.03 -16.51 17.04
N GLU A 191 -8.62 -16.42 18.30
CA GLU A 191 -9.07 -17.26 19.41
C GLU A 191 -10.58 -17.08 19.68
N ARG A 192 -11.12 -15.89 19.37
CA ARG A 192 -12.56 -15.61 19.48
C ARG A 192 -13.39 -16.17 18.34
N LEU A 193 -12.75 -16.79 17.34
CA LEU A 193 -13.37 -17.38 16.16
C LEU A 193 -13.12 -18.90 16.09
N ALA A 194 -12.66 -19.50 17.19
CA ALA A 194 -12.30 -20.93 17.25
C ALA A 194 -13.50 -21.84 16.96
N ASP A 195 -14.72 -21.38 17.29
CA ASP A 195 -15.99 -22.04 17.04
C ASP A 195 -16.41 -22.04 15.56
N LEU A 196 -15.79 -21.20 14.72
CA LEU A 196 -16.13 -21.06 13.29
C LEU A 196 -15.36 -22.02 12.37
N GLU A 197 -14.51 -22.89 12.92
CA GLU A 197 -13.72 -23.91 12.20
C GLU A 197 -13.01 -23.35 10.95
N LEU A 198 -12.42 -22.16 11.07
CA LEU A 198 -11.72 -21.50 9.97
C LEU A 198 -10.38 -22.20 9.72
N SER A 199 -10.18 -22.73 8.52
CA SER A 199 -8.89 -23.32 8.11
C SER A 199 -7.85 -22.21 7.89
N VAL A 200 -7.08 -21.90 8.93
CA VAL A 200 -5.94 -20.97 8.87
C VAL A 200 -4.65 -21.77 8.77
N VAL A 201 -3.77 -21.40 7.83
CA VAL A 201 -2.41 -21.92 7.76
C VAL A 201 -1.48 -20.74 7.92
N SER A 202 -0.91 -20.56 9.11
CA SER A 202 0.29 -19.73 9.29
C SER A 202 1.04 -20.11 10.57
N PRO A 203 2.37 -20.31 10.50
CA PRO A 203 3.22 -20.51 11.66
C PRO A 203 3.69 -19.13 12.15
N GLY A 204 2.89 -18.40 12.93
CA GLY A 204 3.40 -17.20 13.59
C GLY A 204 2.40 -16.07 13.76
N SER A 205 2.28 -15.65 15.02
CA SER A 205 1.44 -14.57 15.55
C SER A 205 -0.06 -14.84 15.48
N GLY A 206 -0.72 -14.93 16.65
CA GLY A 206 -2.17 -15.00 16.83
C GLY A 206 -2.89 -13.71 16.39
N ARG A 207 -2.65 -13.26 15.16
CA ARG A 207 -3.14 -11.98 14.64
C ARG A 207 -4.27 -12.20 13.64
N ALA A 208 -5.44 -11.87 14.16
CA ALA A 208 -6.70 -11.41 13.55
C ALA A 208 -7.15 -11.96 12.19
N ALA A 209 -8.37 -12.51 12.19
CA ALA A 209 -9.16 -12.61 10.97
C ALA A 209 -9.61 -11.21 10.52
N ILE A 210 -9.46 -10.95 9.23
CA ILE A 210 -9.91 -9.70 8.62
C ILE A 210 -11.29 -9.95 8.04
N SER A 211 -12.32 -9.38 8.67
CA SER A 211 -13.67 -9.37 8.12
C SER A 211 -13.90 -8.04 7.39
N CYS A 212 -14.23 -8.14 6.10
CA CYS A 212 -14.76 -7.03 5.31
C CYS A 212 -16.20 -7.36 4.97
N ILE A 213 -17.15 -6.62 5.55
CA ILE A 213 -18.56 -6.74 5.21
C ILE A 213 -18.88 -5.61 4.26
N THR A 214 -19.25 -5.93 3.04
CA THR A 214 -19.69 -4.95 2.04
C THR A 214 -21.20 -4.96 1.98
N SER A 215 -21.83 -3.82 2.28
CA SER A 215 -23.26 -3.60 2.07
C SER A 215 -23.43 -2.79 0.78
N CYS A 216 -24.06 -3.38 -0.22
CA CYS A 216 -24.49 -2.67 -1.43
C CYS A 216 -25.96 -2.27 -1.25
N ARG A 217 -26.31 -1.03 -1.61
CA ARG A 217 -27.71 -0.62 -1.76
C ARG A 217 -28.27 -1.08 -3.10
#